data_AF-A0A1J4K4S1-F1
#
_entry.id   AF-A0A1J4K4S1-F1
#
_cell.length_a   1.000
_cell.length_b   1.000
_cell.length_c   1.000
_cell.angle_alpha   90.00
_cell.angle_beta   90.00
_cell.angle_gamma   90.00
#
_symmetry.space_group_name_H-M   'P 1'
#
loop_
_entity.id
_entity.type
_entity.pdbx_description
1 polymer ?
#
loop_
_entity_poly.entity_id
_entity_poly.type
_entity_poly.pdbx_seq_one_letter_code
_entity_poly.pdbx_strand_id
1 'polypeptide(L)'
;MARIFFFFECVCSQIQQTFLPSPMSVKSKSFNSFTIAEQLIGGAPFSIIPENETQSVLTALCSLRHEAAVVNTSKHTVDYITKLINHLESQIKIPSGRKATKSQFSNSSKIKTPTNSNTGYNPANNSTNNSTTNSSMRFTQKMIEIPPEEIDDLNRLIDSGLECGQLDPETPEERRKVLKLLAIRRKEEIKTCNYYEVENIDNLVKYIRKPKDTTQDILYQKLKKLTSDHERACEYYDQLDIEKSRALNNLLLQQDEEYQLLLDVQQQEMNDFCETLPQFDDPRLIKFSHKYLTMRADEKNYAEGGDYEGATRLHQKADELEELERHAAMRRIITSCNLKKKKEEERQRLQRECFIARWDAKIDQERERWDKKLNVAKTHEHAVQSKIDVIKRRLGIRITSSIF
;
A
#
# COMPACT_ATOMS: atom_id res chain seq x y z
N MET A 1 45.79 16.54 12.46
CA MET A 1 46.55 16.67 11.21
C MET A 1 46.63 15.27 10.60
N ALA A 2 45.81 14.98 9.59
CA ALA A 2 46.14 15.05 8.16
C ALA A 2 46.83 13.76 7.66
N ARG A 3 46.06 12.97 6.89
CA ARG A 3 46.40 12.08 5.74
C ARG A 3 47.58 11.12 5.92
N ILE A 4 47.43 9.83 5.60
CA ILE A 4 47.69 9.32 4.25
C ILE A 4 46.84 8.06 3.98
N PHE A 5 46.20 8.11 2.81
CA PHE A 5 45.47 7.04 2.12
C PHE A 5 46.44 6.19 1.26
N PHE A 6 45.99 4.98 0.89
CA PHE A 6 46.40 4.14 -0.25
C PHE A 6 47.67 3.28 -0.16
N PHE A 7 47.48 1.96 -0.24
CA PHE A 7 48.09 1.12 -1.29
C PHE A 7 47.23 -0.15 -1.48
N PHE A 8 46.47 -0.20 -2.57
CA PHE A 8 46.08 -1.44 -3.24
C PHE A 8 46.06 -1.13 -4.72
N GLU A 9 47.14 -1.45 -5.40
CA GLU A 9 47.18 -1.56 -6.85
C GLU A 9 48.08 -2.73 -7.24
N CYS A 10 47.66 -3.40 -8.30
CA CYS A 10 48.49 -4.14 -9.25
C CYS A 10 48.89 -5.58 -8.93
N VAL A 11 48.06 -6.54 -9.39
CA VAL A 11 48.52 -7.58 -10.33
C VAL A 11 47.41 -7.87 -11.34
N CYS A 12 47.54 -7.30 -12.54
CA CYS A 12 47.08 -7.90 -13.79
C CYS A 12 48.31 -8.51 -14.46
N SER A 13 48.30 -9.81 -14.80
CA SER A 13 48.66 -10.27 -16.16
C SER A 13 48.53 -11.80 -16.28
N GLN A 14 48.25 -12.23 -17.53
CA GLN A 14 48.31 -13.59 -18.08
C GLN A 14 47.09 -14.50 -17.88
N ILE A 15 46.21 -14.52 -18.89
CA ILE A 15 46.08 -15.65 -19.84
C ILE A 15 45.55 -15.07 -21.15
N GLN A 16 46.40 -15.09 -22.19
CA GLN A 16 45.98 -15.08 -23.58
C GLN A 16 45.54 -16.50 -23.94
N GLN A 17 44.27 -16.68 -24.32
CA GLN A 17 43.92 -17.73 -25.28
C GLN A 17 42.99 -17.15 -26.33
N THR A 18 43.51 -17.20 -27.55
CA THR A 18 42.89 -16.88 -28.83
C THR A 18 41.76 -17.84 -29.14
N PHE A 19 40.53 -17.32 -29.26
CA PHE A 19 39.50 -17.93 -30.10
C PHE A 19 38.87 -16.83 -30.98
N LEU A 20 38.94 -17.04 -32.28
CA LEU A 20 38.32 -16.21 -33.32
C LEU A 20 36.80 -16.23 -33.16
N PRO A 21 36.09 -15.10 -33.31
CA PRO A 21 34.64 -15.10 -33.33
C PRO A 21 34.11 -15.35 -34.76
N SER A 22 33.21 -16.33 -34.90
CA SER A 22 32.26 -16.38 -36.01
C SER A 22 31.21 -15.27 -35.85
N PRO A 23 30.70 -14.66 -36.94
CA PRO A 23 29.86 -13.48 -36.86
C PRO A 23 28.39 -13.89 -36.77
N MET A 24 27.76 -13.85 -35.59
CA MET A 24 26.29 -13.88 -35.50
C MET A 24 25.73 -13.06 -34.33
N SER A 25 24.78 -12.20 -34.69
CA SER A 25 23.73 -11.59 -33.87
C SER A 25 24.16 -10.53 -32.84
N VAL A 26 24.09 -9.26 -33.27
CA VAL A 26 23.98 -8.10 -32.38
C VAL A 26 22.62 -8.17 -31.66
N LYS A 27 22.57 -8.88 -30.53
CA LYS A 27 21.55 -8.68 -29.51
C LYS A 27 21.98 -7.46 -28.69
N SER A 28 21.12 -6.46 -28.61
CA SER A 28 21.31 -5.28 -27.76
C SER A 28 21.70 -5.73 -26.35
N LYS A 29 22.89 -5.36 -25.88
CA LYS A 29 23.25 -5.51 -24.46
C LYS A 29 22.19 -4.78 -23.64
N SER A 30 21.38 -5.51 -22.89
CA SER A 30 20.36 -4.93 -22.02
C SER A 30 21.04 -4.02 -21.01
N PHE A 31 20.57 -2.78 -20.91
CA PHE A 31 21.07 -1.81 -19.94
C PHE A 31 20.69 -2.28 -18.53
N ASN A 32 21.67 -2.47 -17.64
CA ASN A 32 21.43 -2.83 -16.25
C ASN A 32 21.75 -1.64 -15.33
N SER A 33 20.69 -0.96 -14.84
CA SER A 33 20.81 0.22 -14.00
C SER A 33 21.49 -0.03 -12.66
N PHE A 34 21.38 -1.25 -12.11
CA PHE A 34 22.04 -1.63 -10.85
C PHE A 34 23.55 -1.76 -11.02
N THR A 35 24.01 -2.40 -12.09
CA THR A 35 25.46 -2.52 -12.37
C THR A 35 26.11 -1.16 -12.54
N ILE A 36 25.44 -0.21 -13.20
CA ILE A 36 25.94 1.16 -13.33
C ILE A 36 25.92 1.89 -11.98
N ALA A 37 24.86 1.73 -11.18
CA ALA A 37 24.78 2.31 -9.84
C ALA A 37 25.92 1.82 -8.93
N GLU A 38 26.24 0.53 -8.95
CA GLU A 38 27.37 -0.05 -8.20
C GLU A 38 28.72 0.50 -8.68
N GLN A 39 28.90 0.65 -9.99
CA GLN A 39 30.12 1.26 -10.55
C GLN A 39 30.29 2.72 -10.12
N LEU A 40 29.21 3.51 -10.04
CA LEU A 40 29.25 4.88 -9.53
C LEU A 40 29.61 4.93 -8.04
N ILE A 41 29.10 3.97 -7.25
CA ILE A 41 29.49 3.81 -5.84
C ILE A 41 30.99 3.49 -5.73
N GLY A 42 31.52 2.69 -6.67
CA GLY A 42 32.94 2.40 -6.81
C GLY A 42 33.82 3.55 -7.34
N GLY A 43 33.22 4.70 -7.67
CA GLY A 43 33.94 5.90 -8.14
C GLY A 43 34.04 6.06 -9.66
N ALA A 44 33.25 5.31 -10.44
CA ALA A 44 33.18 5.49 -11.88
C ALA A 44 32.67 6.91 -12.25
N PRO A 45 33.11 7.47 -13.40
CA PRO A 45 32.65 8.77 -13.86
C PRO A 45 31.19 8.74 -14.35
N PHE A 46 30.45 9.84 -14.16
CA PHE A 46 29.04 9.97 -14.57
C PHE A 46 28.80 9.83 -16.08
N SER A 47 29.84 9.95 -16.90
CA SER A 47 29.76 9.76 -18.36
C SER A 47 29.37 8.34 -18.79
N ILE A 48 29.37 7.37 -17.86
CA ILE A 48 28.94 6.00 -18.13
C ILE A 48 27.40 5.86 -18.22
N ILE A 49 26.66 6.88 -17.76
CA ILE A 49 25.19 6.87 -17.73
C ILE A 49 24.64 7.43 -19.05
N PRO A 50 23.88 6.66 -19.82
CA PRO A 50 23.12 7.18 -20.95
C PRO A 50 22.07 8.19 -20.48
N GLU A 51 21.93 9.33 -21.15
CA GLU A 51 21.02 10.41 -20.73
C GLU A 51 19.58 9.94 -20.52
N ASN A 52 19.10 9.02 -21.36
CA ASN A 52 17.76 8.43 -21.30
C ASN A 52 17.55 7.46 -20.13
N GLU A 53 18.61 7.00 -19.47
CA GLU A 53 18.58 6.01 -18.40
C GLU A 53 18.92 6.59 -17.02
N THR A 54 19.15 7.91 -16.95
CA THR A 54 19.46 8.63 -15.71
C THR A 54 18.43 8.34 -14.61
N GLN A 55 17.15 8.25 -14.97
CA GLN A 55 16.06 7.94 -14.02
C GLN A 55 16.10 6.50 -13.51
N SER A 56 16.45 5.55 -14.38
CA SER A 56 16.60 4.13 -14.04
C SER A 56 17.76 3.93 -13.07
N VAL A 57 18.89 4.62 -13.29
CA VAL A 57 20.07 4.61 -12.41
C VAL A 57 19.77 5.32 -11.08
N LEU A 58 19.03 6.43 -11.10
CA LEU A 58 18.58 7.11 -9.88
C LEU A 58 17.74 6.18 -8.99
N THR A 59 16.82 5.43 -9.60
CA THR A 59 15.98 4.47 -8.90
C THR A 59 16.83 3.35 -8.28
N ALA A 60 17.81 2.83 -9.01
CA ALA A 60 18.74 1.83 -8.49
C ALA A 60 19.59 2.36 -7.33
N LEU A 61 20.10 3.60 -7.40
CA LEU A 61 20.85 4.23 -6.30
C LEU A 61 19.99 4.45 -5.05
N CYS A 62 18.72 4.83 -5.21
CA CYS A 62 17.77 4.93 -4.09
C CYS A 62 17.57 3.58 -3.39
N SER A 63 17.45 2.49 -4.16
CA SER A 63 17.36 1.13 -3.63
C SER A 63 18.63 0.72 -2.90
N LEU A 64 19.81 0.94 -3.49
CA LEU A 64 21.11 0.63 -2.87
C LEU A 64 21.37 1.46 -1.61
N ARG A 65 20.91 2.72 -1.55
CA ARG A 65 20.98 3.54 -0.33
C ARG A 65 20.15 2.93 0.79
N HIS A 66 18.94 2.48 0.47
CA HIS A 66 18.05 1.87 1.46
C HIS A 66 18.63 0.55 1.98
N GLU A 67 19.13 -0.29 1.09
CA GLU A 67 19.83 -1.52 1.44
C GLU A 67 21.06 -1.25 2.33
N ALA A 68 21.91 -0.30 1.94
CA ALA A 68 23.08 0.08 2.73
C ALA A 68 22.72 0.58 4.14
N ALA A 69 21.60 1.30 4.28
CA ALA A 69 21.11 1.78 5.57
C ALA A 69 20.56 0.64 6.44
N VAL A 70 19.89 -0.36 5.85
CA VAL A 70 19.34 -1.52 6.54
C VAL A 70 20.45 -2.47 7.03
N VAL A 71 21.51 -2.66 6.23
CA VAL A 71 22.61 -3.58 6.54
C VAL A 71 23.63 -3.00 7.56
N ASN A 72 23.33 -1.84 8.18
CA ASN A 72 24.25 -1.13 9.09
C ASN A 72 25.63 -0.85 8.46
N THR A 73 25.65 -0.58 7.16
CA THR A 73 26.88 -0.16 6.46
C THR A 73 27.39 1.16 7.04
N SER A 74 28.68 1.46 6.86
CA SER A 74 29.27 2.69 7.39
C SER A 74 28.45 3.93 6.98
N LYS A 75 28.20 4.84 7.93
CA LYS A 75 27.48 6.11 7.68
C LYS A 75 28.07 6.89 6.49
N HIS A 76 29.39 6.79 6.30
CA HIS A 76 30.10 7.39 5.19
C HIS A 76 29.63 6.86 3.81
N THR A 77 29.32 5.57 3.70
CA THR A 77 28.80 4.96 2.46
C THR A 77 27.41 5.47 2.12
N VAL A 78 26.52 5.55 3.12
CA VAL A 78 25.15 6.08 2.94
C VAL A 78 25.18 7.56 2.57
N ASP A 79 26.04 8.36 3.21
CA ASP A 79 26.22 9.78 2.89
C ASP A 79 26.80 9.97 1.48
N TYR A 80 27.71 9.08 1.05
CA TYR A 80 28.27 9.11 -0.31
C TYR A 80 27.22 8.80 -1.38
N ILE A 81 26.42 7.74 -1.20
CA ILE A 81 25.31 7.41 -2.11
C ILE A 81 24.30 8.56 -2.16
N THR A 82 24.01 9.20 -1.03
CA THR A 82 23.12 10.37 -0.96
C THR A 82 23.65 11.55 -1.78
N LYS A 83 24.97 11.80 -1.75
CA LYS A 83 25.60 12.83 -2.59
C LYS A 83 25.50 12.50 -4.08
N LEU A 84 25.67 11.23 -4.47
CA LEU A 84 25.52 10.78 -5.85
C LEU A 84 24.09 11.00 -6.37
N ILE A 85 23.08 10.67 -5.56
CA ILE A 85 21.66 10.89 -5.87
C ILE A 85 21.41 12.39 -6.12
N ASN A 86 21.80 13.25 -5.18
CA ASN A 86 21.60 14.70 -5.31
C ASN A 86 22.30 15.28 -6.55
N HIS A 87 23.48 14.75 -6.90
CA HIS A 87 24.19 15.18 -8.10
C HIS A 87 23.44 14.80 -9.37
N LEU A 88 22.93 13.57 -9.46
CA LEU A 88 22.15 13.11 -10.62
C LEU A 88 20.80 13.82 -10.73
N GLU A 89 20.12 14.08 -9.61
CA GLU A 89 18.88 14.87 -9.60
C GLU A 89 19.10 16.29 -10.15
N SER A 90 20.27 16.89 -9.88
CA SER A 90 20.61 18.21 -10.41
C SER A 90 20.85 18.25 -11.93
N GLN A 91 21.14 17.10 -12.55
CA GLN A 91 21.37 16.99 -13.99
C GLN A 91 20.09 16.73 -14.79
N ILE A 92 19.02 16.28 -14.13
CA ILE A 92 17.71 16.09 -14.76
C ILE A 92 17.09 17.48 -15.00
N LYS A 93 17.25 18.01 -16.21
CA LYS A 93 16.52 19.21 -16.65
C LYS A 93 15.02 18.91 -16.61
N ILE A 94 14.33 19.43 -15.61
CA ILE A 94 12.86 19.44 -15.54
C ILE A 94 12.34 20.11 -16.82
N PRO A 95 11.47 19.45 -17.63
CA PRO A 95 10.83 20.11 -18.75
C PRO A 95 9.98 21.27 -18.23
N SER A 96 10.41 22.49 -18.47
CA SER A 96 9.62 23.68 -18.18
C SER A 96 8.43 23.73 -19.14
N GLY A 97 7.24 23.31 -18.69
CA GLY A 97 6.02 23.60 -19.44
C GLY A 97 4.80 22.72 -19.17
N ARG A 98 4.04 23.04 -18.11
CA ARG A 98 2.59 23.35 -18.20
C ARG A 98 2.14 23.93 -16.86
N LYS A 99 1.86 25.24 -16.86
CA LYS A 99 1.30 25.97 -15.72
C LYS A 99 -0.12 25.45 -15.47
N ALA A 100 -0.29 24.62 -14.43
CA ALA A 100 -1.60 24.42 -13.82
C ALA A 100 -1.88 25.62 -12.91
N THR A 101 -3.03 26.23 -13.14
CA THR A 101 -3.51 27.47 -12.54
C THR A 101 -3.68 27.33 -11.03
N LYS A 102 -3.18 28.33 -10.29
CA LYS A 102 -3.40 28.52 -8.86
C LYS A 102 -4.90 28.64 -8.54
N SER A 103 -5.38 27.86 -7.57
CA SER A 103 -6.38 28.31 -6.59
C SER A 103 -5.96 27.71 -5.24
N GLN A 104 -5.22 28.49 -4.45
CA GLN A 104 -5.71 29.12 -3.22
C GLN A 104 -6.44 28.15 -2.29
N PHE A 105 -5.70 27.56 -1.35
CA PHE A 105 -6.15 27.42 0.03
C PHE A 105 -4.93 27.47 0.95
N SER A 106 -4.69 28.65 1.51
CA SER A 106 -3.94 28.81 2.75
C SER A 106 -4.82 28.41 3.92
N ASN A 107 -4.31 27.59 4.83
CA ASN A 107 -4.10 28.01 6.22
C ASN A 107 -3.51 26.89 7.07
N SER A 108 -2.30 27.16 7.53
CA SER A 108 -1.74 26.69 8.79
C SER A 108 -2.55 27.24 9.97
N SER A 109 -2.94 26.41 10.94
CA SER A 109 -2.84 26.74 12.37
C SER A 109 -3.38 25.63 13.29
N LYS A 110 -2.47 25.08 14.09
CA LYS A 110 -2.52 24.85 15.54
C LYS A 110 -3.86 24.46 16.18
N ILE A 111 -3.84 23.22 16.67
CA ILE A 111 -4.66 22.65 17.74
C ILE A 111 -4.51 23.47 19.04
N LYS A 112 -5.62 23.98 19.59
CA LYS A 112 -5.79 24.26 21.03
C LYS A 112 -7.25 24.01 21.44
N THR A 113 -7.38 23.28 22.55
CA THR A 113 -8.57 22.94 23.33
C THR A 113 -9.27 24.17 23.94
N PRO A 114 -10.54 24.04 24.35
CA PRO A 114 -11.07 24.86 25.43
C PRO A 114 -11.54 24.04 26.63
N THR A 115 -11.10 24.52 27.80
CA THR A 115 -11.43 24.13 29.16
C THR A 115 -12.68 24.90 29.63
N ASN A 116 -13.51 24.22 30.42
CA ASN A 116 -14.59 24.78 31.24
C ASN A 116 -14.11 25.85 32.23
N SER A 117 -14.93 26.88 32.49
CA SER A 117 -15.16 27.40 33.84
C SER A 117 -16.34 28.38 33.91
N ASN A 118 -17.16 28.13 34.93
CA ASN A 118 -18.25 28.95 35.45
C ASN A 118 -17.71 30.17 36.23
N THR A 119 -18.53 31.23 36.26
CA THR A 119 -18.84 32.22 37.34
C THR A 119 -19.19 33.53 36.63
N GLY A 120 -20.36 34.16 36.73
CA GLY A 120 -21.35 34.21 37.80
C GLY A 120 -21.35 35.64 38.33
N TYR A 121 -22.25 36.51 37.89
CA TYR A 121 -22.78 37.68 38.63
C TYR A 121 -23.97 38.30 37.87
N ASN A 122 -25.14 38.22 38.50
CA ASN A 122 -26.35 39.03 38.30
C ASN A 122 -26.29 40.17 39.34
N PRO A 123 -26.94 41.35 39.17
CA PRO A 123 -28.40 41.43 39.39
C PRO A 123 -29.21 42.55 38.67
N ALA A 124 -30.53 42.33 38.61
CA ALA A 124 -31.70 43.23 38.77
C ALA A 124 -31.78 44.57 37.97
N ASN A 125 -32.90 45.05 37.41
CA ASN A 125 -34.32 44.91 37.78
C ASN A 125 -35.25 45.54 36.70
N ASN A 126 -36.50 45.04 36.63
CA ASN A 126 -37.77 45.69 36.18
C ASN A 126 -37.93 46.13 34.70
N SER A 127 -39.09 46.10 34.03
CA SER A 127 -40.44 45.55 34.24
C SER A 127 -41.24 45.81 32.93
N THR A 128 -42.21 44.94 32.61
CA THR A 128 -43.42 45.17 31.78
C THR A 128 -43.29 45.67 30.32
N ASN A 129 -43.62 44.82 29.34
CA ASN A 129 -44.94 44.81 28.68
C ASN A 129 -44.97 43.94 27.41
N ASN A 130 -46.14 43.32 27.21
CA ASN A 130 -46.56 42.56 26.03
C ASN A 130 -46.45 43.36 24.73
N SER A 131 -46.00 42.72 23.65
CA SER A 131 -46.62 42.92 22.33
C SER A 131 -46.35 41.73 21.41
N THR A 132 -47.42 41.00 21.18
CA THR A 132 -47.66 40.11 20.04
C THR A 132 -47.27 40.78 18.73
N THR A 133 -46.26 40.28 18.04
CA THR A 133 -46.03 40.61 16.62
C THR A 133 -45.96 39.32 15.81
N ASN A 134 -47.11 38.98 15.25
CA ASN A 134 -47.27 38.07 14.13
C ASN A 134 -46.31 38.50 13.01
N SER A 135 -45.25 37.74 12.79
CA SER A 135 -44.43 37.84 11.59
C SER A 135 -45.22 37.28 10.41
N SER A 136 -46.04 38.16 9.84
CA SER A 136 -46.67 38.01 8.53
C SER A 136 -45.58 37.78 7.48
N MET A 137 -45.44 36.53 7.02
CA MET A 137 -44.74 36.24 5.77
C MET A 137 -45.49 36.91 4.63
N ARG A 138 -44.99 38.07 4.18
CA ARG A 138 -45.33 38.66 2.89
C ARG A 138 -44.84 37.72 1.79
N PHE A 139 -45.70 36.80 1.36
CA PHE A 139 -45.59 36.21 0.03
C PHE A 139 -45.88 37.30 -1.00
N THR A 140 -44.86 37.71 -1.75
CA THR A 140 -45.03 38.50 -2.97
C THR A 140 -45.90 37.71 -3.95
N GLN A 141 -47.16 38.10 -4.02
CA GLN A 141 -48.19 37.49 -4.85
C GLN A 141 -47.97 37.99 -6.29
N LYS A 142 -47.35 37.16 -7.14
CA LYS A 142 -47.59 37.29 -8.59
C LYS A 142 -49.11 37.21 -8.77
N MET A 143 -49.73 38.28 -9.28
CA MET A 143 -51.11 38.24 -9.73
C MET A 143 -51.17 37.20 -10.85
N ILE A 144 -51.66 36.01 -10.51
CA ILE A 144 -52.12 35.03 -11.49
C ILE A 144 -53.50 35.55 -11.89
N GLU A 145 -53.57 36.25 -13.01
CA GLU A 145 -54.81 36.49 -13.72
C GLU A 145 -55.29 35.12 -14.23
N ILE A 146 -56.49 34.70 -13.83
CA ILE A 146 -57.10 33.47 -14.32
C ILE A 146 -57.84 33.86 -15.60
N PRO A 147 -57.50 33.30 -16.78
CA PRO A 147 -58.22 33.56 -18.01
C PRO A 147 -59.71 33.19 -17.84
N PRO A 148 -60.65 33.98 -18.38
CA PRO A 148 -62.09 33.73 -18.20
C PRO A 148 -62.55 32.36 -18.71
N GLU A 149 -61.88 31.81 -19.73
CA GLU A 149 -62.14 30.46 -20.26
C GLU A 149 -61.78 29.35 -19.26
N GLU A 150 -60.78 29.56 -18.39
CA GLU A 150 -60.39 28.58 -17.37
C GLU A 150 -61.25 28.68 -16.09
N ILE A 151 -61.99 29.78 -15.90
CA ILE A 151 -62.81 30.00 -14.70
C ILE A 151 -64.03 29.07 -14.69
N ASP A 152 -64.67 28.86 -15.84
CA ASP A 152 -65.87 28.03 -15.93
C ASP A 152 -65.55 26.55 -15.69
N ASP A 153 -64.41 26.07 -16.20
CA ASP A 153 -63.94 24.70 -15.97
C ASP A 153 -63.54 24.48 -14.50
N LEU A 154 -62.85 25.45 -13.90
CA LEU A 154 -62.49 25.40 -12.49
C LEU A 154 -63.71 25.54 -11.56
N ASN A 155 -64.74 26.28 -11.96
CA ASN A 155 -65.99 26.39 -11.22
C ASN A 155 -66.78 25.08 -11.26
N ARG A 156 -66.88 24.43 -12.43
CA ARG A 156 -67.48 23.09 -12.54
C ARG A 156 -66.75 22.06 -11.68
N LEU A 157 -65.42 22.14 -11.64
CA LEU A 157 -64.59 21.30 -10.80
C LEU A 157 -64.85 21.57 -9.30
N ILE A 158 -64.99 22.83 -8.90
CA ILE A 158 -65.33 23.22 -7.53
C ILE A 158 -66.74 22.77 -7.15
N ASP A 159 -67.72 22.91 -8.03
CA ASP A 159 -69.10 22.47 -7.81
C ASP A 159 -69.17 20.97 -7.56
N SER A 160 -68.49 20.18 -8.40
CA SER A 160 -68.33 18.73 -8.20
C SER A 160 -67.63 18.39 -6.88
N GLY A 161 -66.61 19.17 -6.50
CA GLY A 161 -65.89 18.99 -5.24
C GLY A 161 -66.69 19.36 -3.99
N LEU A 162 -67.62 20.32 -4.09
CA LEU A 162 -68.53 20.71 -3.00
C LEU A 162 -69.64 19.68 -2.81
N GLU A 163 -70.14 19.08 -3.88
CA GLU A 163 -71.13 18.00 -3.82
C GLU A 163 -70.54 16.69 -3.26
N CYS A 164 -69.31 16.36 -3.64
CA CYS A 164 -68.67 15.09 -3.28
C CYS A 164 -67.78 15.19 -2.03
N GLY A 165 -67.53 16.39 -1.49
CA GLY A 165 -66.71 16.65 -0.30
C GLY A 165 -65.21 16.34 -0.47
N GLN A 166 -64.76 15.98 -1.67
CA GLN A 166 -63.38 15.65 -2.01
C GLN A 166 -63.02 16.31 -3.32
N LEU A 167 -61.82 16.90 -3.37
CA LEU A 167 -61.30 17.49 -4.60
C LEU A 167 -59.79 17.28 -4.69
N ASP A 168 -59.39 16.71 -5.82
CA ASP A 168 -58.01 16.34 -6.12
C ASP A 168 -57.47 17.18 -7.28
N PRO A 169 -56.96 18.40 -7.02
CA PRO A 169 -56.31 19.18 -8.06
C PRO A 169 -55.03 18.47 -8.52
N GLU A 170 -54.88 18.31 -9.84
CA GLU A 170 -53.80 17.53 -10.46
C GLU A 170 -52.43 18.21 -10.33
N THR A 171 -52.41 19.55 -10.42
CA THR A 171 -51.16 20.33 -10.33
C THR A 171 -51.12 21.29 -9.12
N PRO A 172 -49.91 21.62 -8.61
CA PRO A 172 -49.76 22.61 -7.54
C PRO A 172 -50.20 24.04 -7.95
N GLU A 173 -50.24 24.33 -9.25
CA GLU A 173 -50.73 25.61 -9.78
C GLU A 173 -52.27 25.65 -9.82
N GLU A 174 -52.92 24.58 -10.28
CA GLU A 174 -54.38 24.42 -10.18
C GLU A 174 -54.84 24.43 -8.72
N ARG A 175 -54.12 23.74 -7.82
CA ARG A 175 -54.41 23.81 -6.37
C ARG A 175 -54.42 25.25 -5.85
N ARG A 176 -53.51 26.09 -6.34
CA ARG A 176 -53.47 27.53 -5.97
C ARG A 176 -54.61 28.32 -6.61
N LYS A 177 -54.98 28.03 -7.87
CA LYS A 177 -56.11 28.66 -8.58
C LYS A 177 -57.45 28.29 -7.91
N VAL A 178 -57.68 27.01 -7.64
CA VAL A 178 -58.86 26.46 -6.93
C VAL A 178 -58.99 27.05 -5.53
N LEU A 179 -57.90 27.12 -4.75
CA LEU A 179 -57.94 27.74 -3.42
C LEU A 179 -58.27 29.24 -3.45
N LYS A 180 -57.92 29.96 -4.52
CA LYS A 180 -58.31 31.37 -4.70
C LYS A 180 -59.79 31.49 -5.04
N LEU A 181 -60.30 30.67 -5.96
CA LEU A 181 -61.71 30.66 -6.35
C LEU A 181 -62.62 30.26 -5.19
N LEU A 182 -62.26 29.21 -4.43
CA LEU A 182 -62.97 28.84 -3.19
C LEU A 182 -62.98 29.98 -2.16
N ALA A 183 -61.91 30.78 -2.06
CA ALA A 183 -61.86 31.94 -1.17
C ALA A 183 -62.74 33.12 -1.64
N ILE A 184 -62.92 33.28 -2.95
CA ILE A 184 -63.85 34.26 -3.53
C ILE A 184 -65.29 33.80 -3.27
N ARG A 185 -65.60 32.55 -3.61
CA ARG A 185 -66.94 31.96 -3.43
C ARG A 185 -67.37 31.93 -1.97
N ARG A 186 -66.46 31.60 -1.05
CA ARG A 186 -66.70 31.73 0.39
C ARG A 186 -67.11 33.14 0.81
N LYS A 187 -66.50 34.18 0.24
CA LYS A 187 -66.85 35.58 0.54
C LYS A 187 -68.22 35.95 -0.02
N GLU A 188 -68.61 35.35 -1.15
CA GLU A 188 -69.93 35.54 -1.74
C GLU A 188 -71.01 34.83 -0.93
N GLU A 189 -70.79 33.57 -0.53
CA GLU A 189 -71.74 32.82 0.30
C GLU A 189 -71.93 33.42 1.71
N ILE A 190 -70.89 34.06 2.27
CA ILE A 190 -71.03 34.85 3.51
C ILE A 190 -71.93 36.07 3.29
N LYS A 191 -71.85 36.73 2.13
CA LYS A 191 -72.68 37.91 1.81
C LYS A 191 -74.14 37.52 1.55
N THR A 192 -74.40 36.32 1.03
CA THR A 192 -75.74 35.76 0.80
C THR A 192 -76.31 35.03 2.02
N CYS A 193 -75.59 35.02 3.15
CA CYS A 193 -75.96 34.34 4.41
C CYS A 193 -76.14 32.82 4.29
N ASN A 194 -75.51 32.16 3.31
CA ASN A 194 -75.58 30.72 3.13
C ASN A 194 -74.45 30.00 3.91
N TYR A 195 -74.61 29.91 5.22
CA TYR A 195 -73.57 29.38 6.11
C TYR A 195 -73.29 27.88 5.94
N TYR A 196 -74.24 27.11 5.41
CA TYR A 196 -74.06 25.69 5.11
C TYR A 196 -73.00 25.48 4.02
N GLU A 197 -73.08 26.26 2.94
CA GLU A 197 -72.06 26.20 1.87
C GLU A 197 -70.70 26.74 2.34
N VAL A 198 -70.68 27.72 3.24
CA VAL A 198 -69.42 28.20 3.84
C VAL A 198 -68.72 27.08 4.61
N GLU A 199 -69.46 26.24 5.35
CA GLU A 199 -68.90 25.09 6.07
C GLU A 199 -68.37 24.02 5.09
N ASN A 200 -69.09 23.74 4.02
CA ASN A 200 -68.65 22.81 2.96
C ASN A 200 -67.36 23.29 2.29
N ILE A 201 -67.30 24.59 1.95
CA ILE A 201 -66.09 25.22 1.41
C ILE A 201 -64.93 25.15 2.40
N ASP A 202 -65.16 25.45 3.69
CA ASP A 202 -64.11 25.39 4.71
C ASP A 202 -63.60 23.96 4.95
N ASN A 203 -64.46 22.95 4.86
CA ASN A 203 -64.08 21.53 4.93
C ASN A 203 -63.28 21.10 3.69
N LEU A 204 -63.70 21.54 2.50
CA LEU A 204 -62.99 21.27 1.26
C LEU A 204 -61.62 21.95 1.23
N VAL A 205 -61.51 23.19 1.72
CA VAL A 205 -60.23 23.89 1.87
C VAL A 205 -59.32 23.17 2.86
N LYS A 206 -59.83 22.66 3.98
CA LYS A 206 -59.05 21.85 4.92
C LYS A 206 -58.55 20.56 4.27
N TYR A 207 -59.38 19.88 3.48
CA TYR A 207 -59.00 18.70 2.72
C TYR A 207 -57.90 19.00 1.71
N ILE A 208 -58.11 19.99 0.85
CA ILE A 208 -57.14 20.41 -0.19
C ILE A 208 -55.84 20.89 0.44
N ARG A 209 -55.84 21.47 1.65
CA ARG A 209 -54.63 21.93 2.35
C ARG A 209 -53.83 20.82 3.04
N LYS A 210 -54.38 19.61 3.23
CA LYS A 210 -53.58 18.49 3.74
C LYS A 210 -52.38 18.25 2.79
N PRO A 211 -51.14 18.14 3.30
CA PRO A 211 -50.01 17.78 2.46
C PRO A 211 -50.23 16.36 1.94
N LYS A 212 -50.44 16.20 0.63
CA LYS A 212 -50.47 14.87 -0.02
C LYS A 212 -49.07 14.22 0.05
N ASP A 213 -49.05 12.90 0.07
CA ASP A 213 -47.92 11.96 0.30
C ASP A 213 -46.71 12.07 -0.66
N THR A 214 -46.62 13.14 -1.46
CA THR A 214 -45.53 13.38 -2.43
C THR A 214 -44.15 13.38 -1.76
N THR A 215 -44.07 13.79 -0.49
CA THR A 215 -42.81 13.77 0.27
C THR A 215 -42.39 12.34 0.64
N GLN A 216 -43.36 11.46 0.87
CA GLN A 216 -43.12 10.08 1.28
C GLN A 216 -42.69 9.24 0.08
N ASP A 217 -43.32 9.43 -1.08
CA ASP A 217 -42.92 8.77 -2.34
C ASP A 217 -41.49 9.15 -2.76
N ILE A 218 -41.11 10.43 -2.65
CA ILE A 218 -39.72 10.88 -2.91
C ILE A 218 -38.74 10.17 -1.95
N LEU A 219 -39.11 10.00 -0.68
CA LEU A 219 -38.28 9.28 0.30
C LEU A 219 -38.18 7.79 -0.01
N TYR A 220 -39.26 7.13 -0.46
CA TYR A 220 -39.22 5.73 -0.89
C TYR A 220 -38.37 5.53 -2.14
N GLN A 221 -38.47 6.40 -3.14
CA GLN A 221 -37.61 6.36 -4.33
C GLN A 221 -36.12 6.54 -3.94
N LYS A 222 -35.83 7.49 -3.04
CA LYS A 222 -34.48 7.71 -2.53
C LYS A 222 -33.97 6.53 -1.71
N LEU A 223 -34.83 5.90 -0.91
CA LEU A 223 -34.51 4.69 -0.15
C LEU A 223 -34.15 3.55 -1.10
N LYS A 224 -34.98 3.28 -2.12
CA LYS A 224 -34.73 2.24 -3.12
C LYS A 224 -33.38 2.44 -3.81
N LYS A 225 -33.04 3.68 -4.19
CA LYS A 225 -31.74 4.01 -4.78
C LYS A 225 -30.59 3.73 -3.81
N LEU A 226 -30.69 4.20 -2.56
CA LEU A 226 -29.64 3.99 -1.57
C LEU A 226 -29.46 2.51 -1.20
N THR A 227 -30.53 1.72 -1.14
CA THR A 227 -30.43 0.27 -0.92
C THR A 227 -29.66 -0.40 -2.05
N SER A 228 -29.96 -0.06 -3.31
CA SER A 228 -29.19 -0.57 -4.46
C SER A 228 -27.73 -0.10 -4.43
N ASP A 229 -27.46 1.14 -4.02
CA ASP A 229 -26.09 1.64 -3.85
C ASP A 229 -25.35 0.92 -2.70
N HIS A 230 -26.05 0.48 -1.65
CA HIS A 230 -25.49 -0.30 -0.54
C HIS A 230 -25.17 -1.73 -0.99
N GLU A 231 -26.09 -2.40 -1.69
CA GLU A 231 -25.86 -3.73 -2.26
C GLU A 231 -24.61 -3.74 -3.16
N ARG A 232 -24.48 -2.75 -4.07
CA ARG A 232 -23.28 -2.59 -4.89
C ARG A 232 -22.01 -2.34 -4.09
N ALA A 233 -22.11 -1.61 -2.97
CA ALA A 233 -20.97 -1.36 -2.10
C ALA A 233 -20.51 -2.64 -1.39
N CYS A 234 -21.45 -3.50 -0.97
CA CYS A 234 -21.16 -4.82 -0.39
C CYS A 234 -20.53 -5.75 -1.44
N GLU A 235 -21.12 -5.86 -2.64
CA GLU A 235 -20.56 -6.66 -3.73
C GLU A 235 -19.13 -6.23 -4.09
N TYR A 236 -18.88 -4.92 -4.12
CA TYR A 236 -17.55 -4.37 -4.36
C TYR A 236 -16.56 -4.73 -3.24
N TYR A 237 -16.99 -4.69 -1.98
CA TYR A 237 -16.17 -5.08 -0.84
C TYR A 237 -15.79 -6.56 -0.91
N ASP A 238 -16.76 -7.44 -1.18
CA ASP A 238 -16.54 -8.89 -1.30
C ASP A 238 -15.59 -9.20 -2.46
N GLN A 239 -15.74 -8.51 -3.60
CA GLN A 239 -14.83 -8.64 -4.73
C GLN A 239 -13.40 -8.25 -4.35
N LEU A 240 -13.22 -7.14 -3.63
CA LEU A 240 -11.90 -6.72 -3.15
C LEU A 240 -11.26 -7.74 -2.20
N ASP A 241 -12.05 -8.40 -1.35
CA ASP A 241 -11.53 -9.40 -0.41
C ASP A 241 -11.10 -10.70 -1.13
N ILE A 242 -11.85 -11.11 -2.16
CA ILE A 242 -11.46 -12.20 -3.06
C ILE A 242 -10.18 -11.85 -3.81
N GLU A 243 -10.08 -10.63 -4.34
CA GLU A 243 -8.89 -10.14 -5.06
C GLU A 243 -7.66 -10.05 -4.15
N LYS A 244 -7.82 -9.57 -2.91
CA LYS A 244 -6.77 -9.58 -1.88
C LYS A 244 -6.27 -11.00 -1.65
N SER A 245 -7.18 -11.95 -1.40
CA SER A 245 -6.84 -13.34 -1.13
C SER A 245 -6.08 -13.96 -2.31
N ARG A 246 -6.53 -13.72 -3.54
CA ARG A 246 -5.85 -14.18 -4.77
C ARG A 246 -4.46 -13.57 -4.92
N ALA A 247 -4.33 -12.26 -4.72
CA ALA A 247 -3.05 -11.56 -4.86
C ALA A 247 -2.01 -12.05 -3.83
N LEU A 248 -2.42 -12.23 -2.57
CA LEU A 248 -1.54 -12.75 -1.51
C LEU A 248 -1.14 -14.21 -1.77
N ASN A 249 -2.08 -15.06 -2.20
CA ASN A 249 -1.76 -16.45 -2.56
C ASN A 249 -0.77 -16.53 -3.73
N ASN A 250 -0.92 -15.67 -4.75
CA ASN A 250 0.04 -15.61 -5.86
C ASN A 250 1.45 -15.22 -5.39
N LEU A 251 1.56 -14.28 -4.44
CA LEU A 251 2.87 -13.91 -3.87
C LEU A 251 3.49 -15.03 -3.05
N LEU A 252 2.69 -15.77 -2.28
CA LEU A 252 3.15 -16.93 -1.52
C LEU A 252 3.64 -18.05 -2.46
N LEU A 253 2.91 -18.33 -3.54
CA LEU A 253 3.33 -19.30 -4.55
C LEU A 253 4.65 -18.89 -5.22
N GLN A 254 4.80 -17.61 -5.58
CA GLN A 254 6.05 -17.10 -6.14
C GLN A 254 7.22 -17.20 -5.15
N GLN A 255 6.97 -16.90 -3.87
CA GLN A 255 7.97 -17.05 -2.81
C GLN A 255 8.42 -18.51 -2.70
N ASP A 256 7.49 -19.46 -2.71
CA ASP A 256 7.79 -20.89 -2.63
C ASP A 256 8.59 -21.37 -3.85
N GLU A 257 8.19 -20.97 -5.06
CA GLU A 257 8.89 -21.30 -6.31
C GLU A 257 10.34 -20.77 -6.31
N GLU A 258 10.53 -19.49 -5.99
CA GLU A 258 11.86 -18.89 -5.91
C GLU A 258 12.71 -19.48 -4.78
N TYR A 259 12.08 -19.86 -3.65
CA TYR A 259 12.78 -20.50 -2.55
C TYR A 259 13.29 -21.89 -2.92
N GLN A 260 12.50 -22.69 -3.64
CA GLN A 260 12.97 -23.99 -4.14
C GLN A 260 14.15 -23.82 -5.11
N LEU A 261 14.08 -22.86 -6.03
CA LEU A 261 15.20 -22.55 -6.93
C LEU A 261 16.47 -22.14 -6.16
N LEU A 262 16.32 -21.35 -5.09
CA LEU A 262 17.44 -20.99 -4.23
C LEU A 262 18.06 -22.23 -3.56
N LEU A 263 17.23 -23.16 -3.06
CA LEU A 263 17.72 -24.40 -2.46
C LEU A 263 18.49 -25.26 -3.47
N ASP A 264 17.98 -25.39 -4.68
CA ASP A 264 18.63 -26.15 -5.75
C ASP A 264 20.00 -25.56 -6.12
N VAL A 265 20.07 -24.23 -6.27
CA VAL A 265 21.32 -23.52 -6.52
C VAL A 265 22.29 -23.70 -5.36
N GLN A 266 21.84 -23.55 -4.12
CA GLN A 266 22.68 -23.73 -2.94
C GLN A 266 23.20 -25.17 -2.80
N GLN A 267 22.38 -26.16 -3.18
CA GLN A 267 22.79 -27.55 -3.17
C GLN A 267 23.89 -27.80 -4.21
N GLN A 268 23.74 -27.25 -5.42
CA GLN A 268 24.78 -27.36 -6.44
C GLN A 268 26.07 -26.63 -6.02
N GLU A 269 25.96 -25.40 -5.51
CA GLU A 269 27.11 -24.66 -4.98
C GLU A 269 27.84 -25.43 -3.87
N MET A 270 27.10 -26.11 -2.98
CA MET A 270 27.70 -26.91 -1.92
C MET A 270 28.43 -28.14 -2.46
N ASN A 271 27.88 -28.79 -3.49
CA ASN A 271 28.52 -29.92 -4.15
C ASN A 271 29.82 -29.47 -4.82
N ASP A 272 29.76 -28.40 -5.63
CA ASP A 272 30.92 -27.82 -6.31
C ASP A 272 31.99 -27.38 -5.29
N PHE A 273 31.57 -26.76 -4.18
CA PHE A 273 32.47 -26.38 -3.10
C PHE A 273 33.17 -27.59 -2.48
N CYS A 274 32.44 -28.68 -2.22
CA CYS A 274 33.03 -29.90 -1.67
C CYS A 274 34.04 -30.54 -2.62
N GLU A 275 33.84 -30.45 -3.95
CA GLU A 275 34.81 -30.92 -4.94
C GLU A 275 36.12 -30.11 -4.93
N THR A 276 36.07 -28.83 -4.56
CA THR A 276 37.28 -27.99 -4.43
C THR A 276 38.09 -28.26 -3.15
N LEU A 277 37.56 -29.04 -2.20
CA LEU A 277 38.26 -29.32 -0.96
C LEU A 277 39.44 -30.28 -1.19
N PRO A 278 40.55 -30.12 -0.43
CA PRO A 278 41.71 -31.01 -0.57
C PRO A 278 41.31 -32.48 -0.37
N GLN A 279 41.77 -33.35 -1.28
CA GLN A 279 41.61 -34.79 -1.14
C GLN A 279 42.53 -35.32 -0.03
N PHE A 280 42.01 -36.22 0.80
CA PHE A 280 42.70 -36.72 2.00
C PHE A 280 43.97 -37.52 1.68
N ASP A 281 44.03 -38.09 0.47
CA ASP A 281 45.11 -38.98 0.04
C ASP A 281 46.19 -38.27 -0.79
N ASP A 282 46.12 -36.93 -0.98
CA ASP A 282 47.15 -36.22 -1.72
C ASP A 282 48.47 -36.19 -0.91
N PRO A 283 49.53 -36.88 -1.37
CA PRO A 283 50.81 -36.94 -0.66
C PRO A 283 51.46 -35.57 -0.47
N ARG A 284 51.09 -34.57 -1.30
CA ARG A 284 51.63 -33.21 -1.23
C ARG A 284 51.16 -32.44 0.00
N LEU A 285 50.08 -32.90 0.65
CA LEU A 285 49.52 -32.26 1.83
C LEU A 285 50.16 -32.75 3.13
N ILE A 286 50.95 -33.83 3.07
CA ILE A 286 51.62 -34.42 4.22
C ILE A 286 53.06 -33.91 4.29
N LYS A 287 53.38 -33.20 5.37
CA LYS A 287 54.75 -32.75 5.66
C LYS A 287 55.28 -33.57 6.83
N PHE A 288 56.22 -34.46 6.53
CA PHE A 288 56.92 -35.24 7.55
C PHE A 288 57.87 -34.37 8.37
N SER A 289 58.07 -34.75 9.63
CA SER A 289 58.99 -34.06 10.53
C SER A 289 60.45 -34.30 10.12
N HIS A 290 61.31 -33.37 10.51
CA HIS A 290 62.75 -33.53 10.33
C HIS A 290 63.27 -34.82 11.00
N LYS A 291 62.69 -35.20 12.15
CA LYS A 291 63.03 -36.42 12.89
C LYS A 291 62.79 -37.69 12.08
N TYR A 292 61.64 -37.79 11.39
CA TYR A 292 61.35 -38.90 10.49
C TYR A 292 62.38 -38.95 9.34
N LEU A 293 62.65 -37.81 8.71
CA LEU A 293 63.60 -37.72 7.59
C LEU A 293 65.02 -38.12 8.02
N THR A 294 65.47 -37.73 9.22
CA THR A 294 66.77 -38.15 9.76
C THR A 294 66.79 -39.64 10.07
N MET A 295 65.71 -40.22 10.62
CA MET A 295 65.63 -41.67 10.88
C MET A 295 65.76 -42.48 9.59
N ARG A 296 65.13 -42.04 8.50
CA ARG A 296 65.26 -42.69 7.18
C ARG A 296 66.67 -42.55 6.58
N ALA A 297 67.32 -41.42 6.80
CA ALA A 297 68.71 -41.23 6.38
C ALA A 297 69.66 -42.14 7.18
N ASP A 298 69.47 -42.24 8.49
CA ASP A 298 70.26 -43.10 9.36
C ASP A 298 70.03 -44.58 9.03
N GLU A 299 68.78 -45.01 8.83
CA GLU A 299 68.42 -46.36 8.38
C GLU A 299 69.26 -46.77 7.15
N LYS A 300 69.34 -45.90 6.15
CA LYS A 300 70.13 -46.11 4.95
C LYS A 300 71.63 -46.23 5.25
N ASN A 301 72.16 -45.35 6.11
CA ASN A 301 73.56 -45.38 6.52
C ASN A 301 73.92 -46.69 7.26
N TYR A 302 73.04 -47.19 8.15
CA TYR A 302 73.23 -48.48 8.84
C TYR A 302 73.24 -49.66 7.88
N ALA A 303 72.35 -49.65 6.88
CA ALA A 303 72.30 -50.67 5.83
C ALA A 303 73.57 -50.66 4.95
N GLU A 304 74.03 -49.48 4.54
CA GLU A 304 75.27 -49.31 3.77
C GLU A 304 76.52 -49.71 4.59
N GLY A 305 76.50 -49.52 5.90
CA GLY A 305 77.55 -49.93 6.84
C GLY A 305 77.55 -51.42 7.21
N GLY A 306 76.57 -52.21 6.74
CA GLY A 306 76.48 -53.65 7.00
C GLY A 306 75.81 -54.05 8.33
N ASP A 307 75.26 -53.10 9.09
CA ASP A 307 74.47 -53.36 10.31
C ASP A 307 72.98 -53.44 9.98
N TYR A 308 72.57 -54.62 9.48
CA TYR A 308 71.20 -54.88 9.07
C TYR A 308 70.22 -54.95 10.25
N GLU A 309 70.68 -55.34 11.44
CA GLU A 309 69.81 -55.40 12.63
C GLU A 309 69.47 -53.99 13.13
N GLY A 310 70.46 -53.10 13.15
CA GLY A 310 70.27 -51.67 13.42
C GLY A 310 69.34 -51.00 12.39
N ALA A 311 69.56 -51.26 11.10
CA ALA A 311 68.70 -50.76 10.03
C ALA A 311 67.25 -51.25 10.17
N THR A 312 67.03 -52.54 10.47
CA THR A 312 65.68 -53.12 10.64
C THR A 312 64.93 -52.47 11.82
N ARG A 313 65.61 -52.22 12.94
CA ARG A 313 65.01 -51.54 14.10
C ARG A 313 64.65 -50.08 13.80
N LEU A 314 65.49 -49.38 13.03
CA LEU A 314 65.20 -48.00 12.61
C LEU A 314 64.05 -47.95 11.59
N HIS A 315 63.99 -48.91 10.67
CA HIS A 315 62.89 -49.05 9.72
C HIS A 315 61.53 -49.14 10.43
N GLN A 316 61.39 -50.07 11.38
CA GLN A 316 60.14 -50.24 12.15
C GLN A 316 59.75 -48.97 12.90
N LYS A 317 60.71 -48.29 13.54
CA LYS A 317 60.45 -47.03 14.24
C LYS A 317 60.10 -45.87 13.31
N ALA A 318 60.70 -45.83 12.12
CA ALA A 318 60.41 -44.83 11.10
C ALA A 318 59.00 -45.05 10.53
N ASP A 319 58.59 -46.30 10.29
CA ASP A 319 57.23 -46.66 9.84
C ASP A 319 56.17 -46.24 10.88
N GLU A 320 56.40 -46.55 12.16
CA GLU A 320 55.50 -46.12 13.25
C GLU A 320 55.34 -44.59 13.29
N LEU A 321 56.46 -43.86 13.16
CA LEU A 321 56.45 -42.40 13.17
C LEU A 321 55.76 -41.82 11.92
N GLU A 322 55.98 -42.45 10.76
CA GLU A 322 55.34 -42.08 9.50
C GLU A 322 53.81 -42.16 9.62
N GLU A 323 53.29 -43.28 10.13
CA GLU A 323 51.85 -43.51 10.25
C GLU A 323 51.21 -42.52 11.24
N LEU A 324 51.88 -42.24 12.37
CA LEU A 324 51.43 -41.24 13.33
C LEU A 324 51.36 -39.84 12.71
N GLU A 325 52.37 -39.45 11.92
CA GLU A 325 52.42 -38.15 11.26
C GLU A 325 51.41 -38.04 10.11
N ARG A 326 51.22 -39.10 9.31
CA ARG A 326 50.16 -39.21 8.28
C ARG A 326 48.79 -39.03 8.91
N HIS A 327 48.48 -39.77 9.98
CA HIS A 327 47.21 -39.64 10.70
C HIS A 327 47.02 -38.24 11.30
N ALA A 328 48.08 -37.63 11.86
CA ALA A 328 48.00 -36.28 12.40
C ALA A 328 47.75 -35.24 11.32
N ALA A 329 48.39 -35.34 10.16
CA ALA A 329 48.16 -34.48 9.02
C ALA A 329 46.71 -34.64 8.50
N MET A 330 46.24 -35.87 8.35
CA MET A 330 44.88 -36.17 7.91
C MET A 330 43.83 -35.55 8.85
N ARG A 331 44.00 -35.68 10.18
CA ARG A 331 43.10 -35.04 11.16
C ARG A 331 43.04 -33.52 11.01
N ARG A 332 44.18 -32.86 10.74
CA ARG A 332 44.22 -31.41 10.52
C ARG A 332 43.47 -31.02 9.25
N ILE A 333 43.67 -31.76 8.16
CA ILE A 333 42.97 -31.54 6.89
C ILE A 333 41.46 -31.71 7.09
N ILE A 334 41.02 -32.82 7.70
CA ILE A 334 39.60 -33.07 8.03
C ILE A 334 39.02 -31.92 8.85
N THR A 335 39.70 -31.48 9.90
CA THR A 335 39.22 -30.40 10.77
C THR A 335 39.08 -29.09 9.98
N SER A 336 40.05 -28.76 9.13
CA SER A 336 40.00 -27.58 8.27
C SER A 336 38.87 -27.66 7.23
N CYS A 337 38.70 -28.81 6.56
CA CYS A 337 37.63 -29.04 5.59
C CYS A 337 36.25 -28.91 6.25
N ASN A 338 36.05 -29.52 7.43
CA ASN A 338 34.81 -29.41 8.19
C ASN A 338 34.52 -27.97 8.62
N LEU A 339 35.55 -27.22 9.05
CA LEU A 339 35.39 -25.80 9.40
C LEU A 339 34.98 -24.97 8.18
N LYS A 340 35.59 -25.22 7.02
CA LYS A 340 35.24 -24.55 5.76
C LYS A 340 33.81 -24.87 5.33
N LYS A 341 33.42 -26.15 5.35
CA LYS A 341 32.05 -26.59 5.06
C LYS A 341 31.03 -25.92 5.98
N LYS A 342 31.29 -25.89 7.29
CA LYS A 342 30.41 -25.25 8.27
C LYS A 342 30.22 -23.74 8.00
N LYS A 343 31.30 -23.04 7.62
CA LYS A 343 31.22 -21.62 7.26
C LYS A 343 30.37 -21.40 6.01
N GLU A 344 30.48 -22.30 5.04
CA GLU A 344 29.69 -22.24 3.81
C GLU A 344 28.21 -22.51 4.07
N GLU A 345 27.89 -23.52 4.89
CA GLU A 345 26.52 -23.79 5.35
C GLU A 345 25.91 -22.59 6.10
N GLU A 346 26.71 -21.92 6.93
CA GLU A 346 26.28 -20.71 7.65
C GLU A 346 26.05 -19.53 6.70
N ARG A 347 26.90 -19.34 5.68
CA ARG A 347 26.69 -18.34 4.61
C ARG A 347 25.36 -18.60 3.90
N GLN A 348 25.11 -19.83 3.47
CA GLN A 348 23.87 -20.20 2.79
C GLN A 348 22.64 -20.05 3.70
N ARG A 349 22.76 -20.37 5.00
CA ARG A 349 21.69 -20.15 5.99
C ARG A 349 21.31 -18.67 6.08
N LEU A 350 22.30 -17.78 6.24
CA LEU A 350 22.06 -16.34 6.29
C LEU A 350 21.41 -15.81 5.01
N GLN A 351 21.79 -16.35 3.85
CA GLN A 351 21.14 -16.00 2.59
C GLN A 351 19.66 -16.41 2.56
N ARG A 352 19.31 -17.59 3.08
CA ARG A 352 17.91 -18.04 3.19
C ARG A 352 17.12 -17.15 4.14
N GLU A 353 17.69 -16.79 5.29
CA GLU A 353 17.06 -15.88 6.25
C GLU A 353 16.81 -14.50 5.64
N CYS A 354 17.79 -13.92 4.94
CA CYS A 354 17.64 -12.66 4.23
C CYS A 354 16.59 -12.72 3.10
N PHE A 355 16.50 -13.86 2.40
CA PHE A 355 15.49 -14.10 1.37
C PHE A 355 14.08 -14.09 1.96
N ILE A 356 13.87 -14.85 3.04
CA ILE A 356 12.57 -14.92 3.75
C ILE A 356 12.17 -13.54 4.24
N ALA A 357 13.06 -12.83 4.95
CA ALA A 357 12.77 -11.50 5.48
C ALA A 357 12.37 -10.48 4.39
N ARG A 358 12.99 -10.56 3.22
CA ARG A 358 12.66 -9.70 2.07
C ARG A 358 11.26 -10.00 1.53
N TRP A 359 10.90 -11.27 1.41
CA TRP A 359 9.59 -11.69 0.93
C TRP A 359 8.48 -11.39 1.96
N ASP A 360 8.74 -11.61 3.24
CA ASP A 360 7.82 -11.24 4.32
C ASP A 360 7.51 -9.74 4.28
N ALA A 361 8.53 -8.89 4.15
CA ALA A 361 8.35 -7.45 4.02
C ALA A 361 7.50 -7.06 2.77
N LYS A 362 7.69 -7.77 1.65
CA LYS A 362 6.91 -7.56 0.43
C LYS A 362 5.45 -7.98 0.60
N ILE A 363 5.20 -9.12 1.25
CA ILE A 363 3.87 -9.63 1.55
C ILE A 363 3.15 -8.70 2.54
N ASP A 364 3.83 -8.25 3.58
CA ASP A 364 3.28 -7.32 4.57
C ASP A 364 2.90 -5.97 3.94
N GLN A 365 3.73 -5.45 3.04
CA GLN A 365 3.41 -4.24 2.30
C GLN A 365 2.15 -4.40 1.45
N GLU A 366 1.99 -5.53 0.77
CA GLU A 366 0.77 -5.80 -0.01
C GLU A 366 -0.45 -6.02 0.89
N ARG A 367 -0.32 -6.74 2.01
CA ARG A 367 -1.39 -6.86 3.02
C ARG A 367 -1.86 -5.49 3.48
N GLU A 368 -0.94 -4.61 3.86
CA GLU A 368 -1.27 -3.26 4.33
C GLU A 368 -1.97 -2.41 3.24
N ARG A 369 -1.53 -2.53 1.98
CA ARG A 369 -2.19 -1.86 0.84
C ARG A 369 -3.63 -2.33 0.66
N TRP A 370 -3.87 -3.64 0.72
CA TRP A 370 -5.22 -4.20 0.61
C TRP A 370 -6.10 -3.86 1.80
N ASP A 371 -5.56 -3.90 3.03
CA ASP A 371 -6.30 -3.52 4.24
C ASP A 371 -6.74 -2.05 4.20
N LYS A 372 -5.89 -1.15 3.67
CA LYS A 372 -6.29 0.24 3.42
C LYS A 372 -7.43 0.35 2.43
N LYS A 373 -7.40 -0.40 1.31
CA LYS A 373 -8.48 -0.41 0.31
C LYS A 373 -9.80 -0.95 0.89
N LEU A 374 -9.74 -2.07 1.59
CA LEU A 374 -10.90 -2.69 2.25
C LEU A 374 -11.50 -1.75 3.30
N ASN A 375 -10.67 -1.09 4.11
CA ASN A 375 -11.15 -0.11 5.09
C ASN A 375 -11.86 1.06 4.41
N VAL A 376 -11.34 1.59 3.30
CA VAL A 376 -12.03 2.65 2.54
C VAL A 376 -13.38 2.15 2.03
N ALA A 377 -13.43 0.96 1.42
CA ALA A 377 -14.68 0.37 0.95
C ALA A 377 -15.70 0.16 2.08
N LYS A 378 -15.25 -0.35 3.24
CA LYS A 378 -16.08 -0.54 4.44
C LYS A 378 -16.60 0.78 5.01
N THR A 379 -15.78 1.83 5.05
CA THR A 379 -16.27 3.16 5.47
C THR A 379 -17.31 3.73 4.51
N HIS A 380 -17.17 3.48 3.20
CA HIS A 380 -18.17 3.88 2.22
C HIS A 380 -19.48 3.11 2.42
N GLU A 381 -19.41 1.79 2.60
CA GLU A 381 -20.56 0.94 2.91
C GLU A 381 -21.31 1.44 4.15
N HIS A 382 -20.61 1.68 5.27
CA HIS A 382 -21.19 2.24 6.49
C HIS A 382 -21.81 3.62 6.28
N ALA A 383 -21.19 4.47 5.44
CA ALA A 383 -21.74 5.80 5.13
C ALA A 383 -23.05 5.72 4.33
N VAL A 384 -23.17 4.76 3.40
CA VAL A 384 -24.42 4.51 2.67
C VAL A 384 -25.48 3.94 3.63
N GLN A 385 -25.11 2.97 4.46
CA GLN A 385 -26.01 2.37 5.45
C GLN A 385 -26.55 3.42 6.45
N SER A 386 -25.70 4.33 6.93
CA SER A 386 -26.13 5.43 7.79
C SER A 386 -27.16 6.35 7.12
N LYS A 387 -27.01 6.63 5.80
CA LYS A 387 -27.99 7.40 5.03
C LYS A 387 -29.31 6.64 4.88
N ILE A 388 -29.26 5.32 4.66
CA ILE A 388 -30.45 4.46 4.63
C ILE A 388 -31.20 4.56 5.96
N ASP A 389 -30.49 4.45 7.09
CA ASP A 389 -31.08 4.50 8.43
C ASP A 389 -31.73 5.86 8.74
N VAL A 390 -31.12 6.97 8.30
CA VAL A 390 -31.75 8.29 8.41
C VAL A 390 -33.07 8.36 7.64
N ILE A 391 -33.13 7.80 6.43
CA ILE A 391 -34.37 7.79 5.64
C ILE A 391 -35.41 6.85 6.24
N LYS A 392 -35.01 5.64 6.67
CA LYS A 392 -35.92 4.69 7.35
C LYS A 392 -36.57 5.32 8.59
N ARG A 393 -35.79 6.04 9.42
CA ARG A 393 -36.33 6.81 10.56
C ARG A 393 -37.35 7.87 10.14
N ARG A 394 -37.08 8.61 9.06
CA ARG A 394 -38.02 9.63 8.54
C ARG A 394 -39.32 9.02 7.99
N LEU A 395 -39.26 7.79 7.50
CA LEU A 395 -40.42 7.03 7.03
C LEU A 395 -41.16 6.29 8.15
N GLY A 396 -40.71 6.39 9.41
CA GLY A 396 -41.30 5.65 10.53
C GLY A 396 -41.05 4.13 10.48
N ILE A 397 -40.17 3.66 9.58
CA ILE A 397 -39.78 2.26 9.49
C ILE A 397 -38.85 1.97 10.67
N ARG A 398 -39.24 1.03 11.54
CA ARG A 398 -38.38 0.59 12.64
C ARG A 398 -37.08 0.03 12.07
N ILE A 399 -35.96 0.61 12.44
CA ILE A 399 -34.65 0.04 12.15
C ILE A 399 -34.49 -1.13 13.12
N THR A 400 -34.67 -2.35 12.63
CA THR A 400 -34.11 -3.51 13.30
C THR A 400 -32.61 -3.45 13.02
N SER A 401 -31.85 -2.92 13.96
CA SER A 401 -30.40 -3.06 13.96
C SER A 401 -30.10 -4.56 13.98
N SER A 402 -29.70 -5.10 12.83
CA SER A 402 -29.07 -6.41 12.75
C SER A 402 -27.76 -6.29 13.53
N ILE A 403 -27.75 -6.83 14.74
CA ILE A 403 -26.55 -7.02 15.54
C ILE A 403 -25.72 -8.06 14.78
N PHE A 404 -24.61 -7.61 14.19
CA PHE A 404 -23.49 -8.48 13.82
C PHE A 404 -22.24 -7.94 14.50
#